data_AF-A0A7E4W045-F1
#
_entry.id   AF-A0A7E4W045-F1
#
_cell.length_a   1.000
_cell.length_b   1.000
_cell.length_c   1.000
_cell.angle_alpha   90.00
_cell.angle_beta   90.00
_cell.angle_gamma   90.00
#
_symmetry.space_group_name_H-M   'P 1'
#
loop_
_entity.id
_entity.type
_entity.pdbx_description
1 polymer ?
#
loop_
_entity_poly.entity_id
_entity_poly.type
_entity_poly.pdbx_seq_one_letter_code
_entity_poly.pdbx_strand_id
1 'polypeptide(L)'
;MKATAAVYFLASAAVLIQFVDRIAAAPPICITCYDMMDDIRDRFHDDFSKVTVTDLQNALISECSKKETGVSLQLCKQTVTANAPKLLDSLKKKSNDAQACRAVTLCNG
;
A
#
# COMPACT_ATOMS: atom_id res chain seq x y z
N MET A 1 4.49 -20.47 -23.35
CA MET A 1 4.47 -21.95 -23.29
C MET A 1 3.84 -22.32 -21.95
N LYS A 2 2.52 -22.56 -21.93
CA LYS A 2 1.88 -23.86 -21.59
C LYS A 2 2.42 -24.51 -20.30
N ALA A 3 1.58 -24.51 -19.28
CA ALA A 3 1.34 -25.68 -18.43
C ALA A 3 -0.08 -25.56 -17.82
N THR A 4 -1.08 -25.91 -18.63
CA THR A 4 -2.37 -26.44 -18.14
C THR A 4 -2.10 -27.75 -17.42
N ALA A 5 -2.50 -27.88 -16.16
CA ALA A 5 -2.67 -29.16 -15.51
C ALA A 5 -4.02 -29.14 -14.77
N ALA A 6 -4.93 -29.96 -15.28
CA ALA A 6 -6.25 -30.17 -14.75
C ALA A 6 -6.34 -31.55 -14.09
N VAL A 7 -7.32 -31.69 -13.19
CA VAL A 7 -7.94 -32.94 -12.70
C VAL A 7 -7.05 -33.65 -11.65
N TYR A 8 -7.54 -34.04 -10.46
CA TYR A 8 -8.51 -35.11 -10.24
C TYR A 8 -9.43 -34.89 -9.03
N PHE A 9 -10.74 -35.03 -9.28
CA PHE A 9 -11.75 -35.39 -8.31
C PHE A 9 -11.53 -36.85 -7.87
N LEU A 10 -11.26 -37.08 -6.59
CA LEU A 10 -11.57 -38.35 -5.93
C LEU A 10 -12.36 -38.04 -4.65
N ALA A 11 -13.61 -38.47 -4.66
CA ALA A 11 -14.51 -38.42 -3.53
C ALA A 11 -14.07 -39.44 -2.48
N SER A 12 -13.52 -38.97 -1.37
CA SER A 12 -13.39 -39.74 -0.13
C SER A 12 -13.17 -38.77 1.03
N ALA A 13 -13.97 -38.96 2.08
CA ALA A 13 -14.09 -38.07 3.22
C ALA A 13 -12.75 -37.76 3.91
N ALA A 14 -12.27 -36.52 3.74
CA ALA A 14 -11.30 -35.84 4.59
C ALA A 14 -11.41 -34.34 4.28
N VAL A 15 -12.46 -33.74 4.80
CA VAL A 15 -12.73 -32.31 4.69
C VAL A 15 -11.89 -31.59 5.75
N LEU A 16 -11.29 -30.46 5.34
CA LEU A 16 -10.57 -29.44 6.12
C LEU A 16 -9.07 -29.68 6.32
N ILE A 17 -8.30 -28.59 6.32
CA ILE A 17 -6.83 -28.48 6.34
C ILE A 17 -6.29 -28.59 4.90
N GLN A 18 -6.08 -27.52 4.13
CA GLN A 18 -5.06 -26.48 4.36
C GLN A 18 -5.49 -25.15 3.69
N PHE A 19 -6.22 -24.30 4.41
CA PHE A 19 -6.34 -22.86 4.11
C PHE A 19 -5.98 -22.05 5.36
N VAL A 20 -4.89 -22.45 6.03
CA VAL A 20 -4.30 -21.69 7.12
C VAL A 20 -3.01 -21.10 6.58
N ASP A 21 -2.73 -19.85 6.96
CA ASP A 21 -1.57 -19.04 6.54
C ASP A 21 -1.71 -18.23 5.24
N ARG A 22 -2.77 -17.42 5.12
CA ARG A 22 -2.67 -16.11 4.42
C ARG A 22 -3.47 -14.99 5.09
N ILE A 23 -3.58 -14.99 6.42
CA ILE A 23 -3.88 -13.74 7.13
C ILE A 23 -2.53 -13.22 7.62
N ALA A 24 -1.67 -12.80 6.67
CA ALA A 24 -0.64 -11.86 7.05
C ALA A 24 -1.43 -10.62 7.49
N ALA A 25 -1.51 -10.38 8.80
CA ALA A 25 -1.93 -9.08 9.29
C ALA A 25 -1.15 -8.06 8.47
N ALA A 26 -1.87 -7.18 7.76
CA ALA A 26 -1.24 -6.23 6.87
C ALA A 26 -0.08 -5.58 7.66
N PRO A 27 1.15 -5.55 7.11
CA PRO A 27 2.30 -5.05 7.86
C PRO A 27 1.93 -3.67 8.44
N PRO A 28 2.40 -3.30 9.64
CA PRO A 28 1.98 -2.06 10.33
C PRO A 28 1.96 -0.83 9.42
N ILE A 29 2.92 -0.79 8.49
CA ILE A 29 3.14 0.20 7.44
C ILE A 29 1.93 0.37 6.50
N CYS A 30 1.12 -0.68 6.28
CA CYS A 30 -0.02 -0.68 5.39
C CYS A 30 -1.23 0.03 5.99
N ILE A 31 -1.50 -0.16 7.29
CA ILE A 31 -2.53 0.62 8.00
C ILE A 31 -2.11 2.08 8.03
N THR A 32 -0.84 2.34 8.38
CA THR A 32 -0.27 3.70 8.35
C THR A 32 -0.39 4.31 6.95
N CYS A 33 -0.24 3.55 5.86
CA CYS A 33 -0.38 4.08 4.51
C CYS A 33 -1.81 4.56 4.22
N TYR A 34 -2.85 3.81 4.61
CA TYR A 34 -4.23 4.23 4.36
C TYR A 34 -4.57 5.51 5.11
N ASP A 35 -4.25 5.57 6.39
CA ASP A 35 -4.50 6.76 7.19
C ASP A 35 -3.71 7.97 6.68
N MET A 36 -2.47 7.74 6.22
CA MET A 36 -1.68 8.79 5.57
C MET A 36 -2.33 9.25 4.28
N MET A 37 -2.86 8.33 3.47
CA MET A 37 -3.44 8.69 2.18
C MET A 37 -4.72 9.50 2.31
N ASP A 38 -5.55 9.20 3.30
CA ASP A 38 -6.73 9.99 3.65
C ASP A 38 -6.34 11.43 4.02
N ASP A 39 -5.39 11.59 4.95
CA ASP A 39 -4.85 12.90 5.35
C ASP A 39 -4.23 13.68 4.18
N ILE A 40 -3.57 12.96 3.25
CA ILE A 40 -2.97 13.55 2.04
C ILE A 40 -4.03 14.03 1.06
N ARG A 41 -5.10 13.26 0.86
CA ARG A 41 -6.22 13.67 0.00
C ARG A 41 -6.92 14.90 0.55
N ASP A 42 -7.20 14.90 1.84
CA ASP A 42 -7.80 16.04 2.51
C ASP A 42 -6.93 17.30 2.36
N ARG A 43 -5.61 17.17 2.55
CA ARG A 43 -4.66 18.27 2.38
C ARG A 43 -4.65 18.84 0.97
N PHE A 44 -4.76 18.00 -0.06
CA PHE A 44 -4.73 18.43 -1.46
C PHE A 44 -6.13 18.54 -2.09
N HIS A 45 -7.19 18.40 -1.30
CA HIS A 45 -8.58 18.43 -1.74
C HIS A 45 -8.88 17.51 -2.94
N ASP A 46 -8.29 16.30 -2.94
CA ASP A 46 -8.33 15.35 -4.05
C ASP A 46 -7.83 15.88 -5.42
N ASP A 47 -7.19 17.06 -5.47
CA ASP A 47 -6.62 17.64 -6.67
C ASP A 47 -5.08 17.58 -6.67
N PHE A 48 -4.57 16.59 -7.39
CA PHE A 48 -3.13 16.38 -7.57
C PHE A 48 -2.59 16.96 -8.87
N SER A 49 -3.40 17.71 -9.65
CA SER A 49 -3.00 18.19 -10.98
C SER A 49 -1.79 19.12 -10.96
N LYS A 50 -1.70 19.96 -9.92
CA LYS A 50 -0.62 20.95 -9.72
C LYS A 50 0.42 20.51 -8.68
N VAL A 51 0.20 19.39 -8.00
CA VAL A 51 1.09 18.88 -6.96
C VAL A 51 2.39 18.37 -7.62
N THR A 52 3.52 18.81 -7.06
CA THR A 52 4.84 18.32 -7.45
C THR A 52 5.25 17.10 -6.63
N VAL A 53 6.26 16.37 -7.08
CA VAL A 53 6.83 15.25 -6.30
C VAL A 53 7.32 15.74 -4.94
N THR A 54 7.96 16.90 -4.89
CA THR A 54 8.48 17.50 -3.65
C THR A 54 7.36 17.86 -2.68
N ASP A 55 6.25 18.44 -3.17
CA ASP A 55 5.09 18.77 -2.32
C ASP A 55 4.50 17.52 -1.69
N LEU A 56 4.26 16.48 -2.50
CA LEU A 56 3.73 15.21 -2.03
C LEU A 56 4.70 14.53 -1.04
N GLN A 57 5.99 14.49 -1.35
CA GLN A 57 7.00 13.89 -0.50
C GLN A 57 7.06 14.57 0.87
N ASN A 58 7.09 15.91 0.90
CA ASN A 58 7.10 16.67 2.14
C ASN A 58 5.85 16.41 2.97
N ALA A 59 4.69 16.32 2.32
CA ALA A 59 3.44 16.00 2.98
C ALA A 59 3.46 14.59 3.61
N LEU A 60 3.91 13.57 2.87
CA LEU A 60 4.02 12.20 3.37
C LEU A 60 5.03 12.07 4.52
N ILE A 61 6.17 12.78 4.44
CA ILE A 61 7.17 12.81 5.53
C ILE A 61 6.58 13.45 6.80
N SER A 62 5.74 14.47 6.64
CA SER A 62 5.01 15.08 7.75
C SER A 62 4.07 14.07 8.40
N GLU A 63 3.30 13.32 7.62
CA GLU A 63 2.40 12.30 8.17
C GLU A 63 3.16 11.13 8.83
N CYS A 64 4.26 10.66 8.23
CA CYS A 64 5.17 9.70 8.86
C CYS A 64 5.59 10.19 10.27
N SER A 65 5.92 11.48 10.40
CA SER A 65 6.39 12.06 11.67
C SER A 65 5.31 12.23 12.74
N LYS A 66 4.04 12.23 12.34
CA LYS A 66 2.90 12.26 13.27
C LYS A 66 2.52 10.87 13.77
N LYS A 67 2.62 9.87 12.89
CA LYS A 67 2.10 8.52 13.14
C LYS A 67 3.17 7.54 13.63
N GLU A 68 4.44 7.77 13.29
CA GLU A 68 5.54 6.85 13.59
C GLU A 68 6.64 7.51 14.43
N THR A 69 7.38 6.69 15.18
CA THR A 69 8.56 7.13 15.95
C THR A 69 9.73 6.15 15.79
N GLY A 70 10.93 6.55 16.23
CA GLY A 70 12.11 5.68 16.24
C GLY A 70 12.48 5.12 14.86
N VAL A 71 12.68 3.80 14.79
CA VAL A 71 13.07 3.10 13.54
C VAL A 71 11.94 3.10 12.51
N SER A 72 10.69 2.95 12.96
CA SER A 72 9.51 2.97 12.06
C SER A 72 9.39 4.30 11.34
N LEU A 73 9.69 5.41 12.03
CA LEU A 73 9.73 6.74 11.41
C LEU A 73 10.77 6.83 10.28
N GLN A 74 11.97 6.30 10.50
CA GLN A 74 13.04 6.31 9.50
C GLN A 74 12.64 5.47 8.28
N LEU A 75 12.08 4.28 8.52
CA LEU A 75 11.59 3.41 7.46
C LEU A 75 10.48 4.07 6.66
N CYS A 76 9.48 4.67 7.33
CA CYS A 76 8.39 5.40 6.67
C CYS A 76 8.94 6.51 5.77
N LYS A 77 9.83 7.38 6.30
CA LYS A 77 10.45 8.47 5.53
C LYS A 77 11.22 7.97 4.31
N GLN A 78 11.99 6.89 4.46
CA GLN A 78 12.73 6.28 3.36
C GLN A 78 11.77 5.73 2.30
N THR A 79 10.73 4.99 2.71
CA THR A 79 9.80 4.38 1.77
C THR A 79 9.00 5.43 1.01
N VAL A 80 8.46 6.46 1.68
CA VAL A 80 7.70 7.52 0.99
C VAL A 80 8.59 8.36 0.08
N THR A 81 9.84 8.61 0.47
CA THR A 81 10.82 9.32 -0.39
C THR A 81 11.11 8.53 -1.65
N ALA A 82 11.36 7.22 -1.53
CA ALA A 82 11.66 6.37 -2.68
C ALA A 82 10.46 6.19 -3.64
N ASN A 83 9.24 6.37 -3.14
CA ASN A 83 8.02 6.06 -3.89
C ASN A 83 7.15 7.27 -4.24
N ALA A 84 7.45 8.47 -3.74
CA ALA A 84 6.66 9.68 -4.01
C ALA A 84 6.39 9.94 -5.51
N PRO A 85 7.33 9.75 -6.45
CA PRO A 85 7.04 9.91 -7.87
C PRO A 85 5.94 8.95 -8.37
N LYS A 86 6.06 7.66 -8.04
CA LYS A 86 5.09 6.63 -8.45
C LYS A 86 3.73 6.86 -7.81
N LEU A 87 3.73 7.28 -6.55
CA LEU A 87 2.51 7.59 -5.81
C LEU A 87 1.78 8.78 -6.43
N LEU A 88 2.51 9.86 -6.76
CA LEU A 88 1.95 11.04 -7.43
C LEU A 88 1.34 10.68 -8.78
N ASP A 89 2.03 9.88 -9.59
CA ASP A 89 1.51 9.41 -10.88
C ASP A 89 0.20 8.61 -10.72
N SER A 90 0.11 7.79 -9.66
CA SER A 90 -1.10 7.04 -9.32
C SER A 90 -2.24 7.98 -8.91
N LEU A 91 -1.95 8.97 -8.06
CA LEU A 91 -2.93 9.95 -7.58
C LEU A 91 -3.44 10.85 -8.71
N LYS A 92 -2.57 11.27 -9.63
CA LYS A 92 -2.96 12.01 -10.85
C LYS A 92 -3.86 11.19 -11.79
N LYS A 93 -3.79 9.86 -11.72
CA LYS A 93 -4.69 8.93 -12.44
C LYS A 93 -5.98 8.63 -11.66
N LYS A 94 -6.22 9.32 -10.55
CA LYS A 94 -7.39 9.13 -9.67
C LYS A 94 -7.49 7.73 -9.06
N SER A 95 -6.35 7.09 -8.83
CA SER A 95 -6.31 5.86 -8.03
C SER A 95 -6.86 6.11 -6.63
N ASN A 96 -7.58 5.15 -6.06
CA ASN A 96 -8.00 5.18 -4.65
C ASN A 96 -6.84 4.78 -3.70
N ASP A 97 -7.04 4.84 -2.39
CA ASP A 97 -5.96 4.62 -1.41
C ASP A 97 -5.43 3.19 -1.42
N ALA A 98 -6.31 2.20 -1.59
CA ALA A 98 -5.95 0.81 -1.83
C ALA A 98 -5.02 0.63 -3.03
N GLN A 99 -5.25 1.36 -4.12
CA GLN A 99 -4.41 1.30 -5.31
C GLN A 99 -3.10 2.08 -5.10
N ALA A 100 -3.17 3.25 -4.49
CA ALA A 100 -2.03 4.11 -4.18
C ALA A 100 -1.02 3.40 -3.25
N CYS A 101 -1.50 2.82 -2.15
CA CYS A 101 -0.67 2.10 -1.17
C CYS A 101 -0.07 0.79 -1.68
N ARG A 102 -0.80 0.06 -2.55
CA ARG A 102 -0.26 -1.14 -3.21
C ARG A 102 0.78 -0.81 -4.29
N ALA A 103 0.61 0.30 -5.02
CA ALA A 103 1.52 0.71 -6.08
C ALA A 103 2.95 1.00 -5.59
N VAL A 104 3.10 1.25 -4.29
CA VAL A 104 4.38 1.62 -3.66
C VAL A 104 4.91 0.55 -2.71
N THR A 105 4.32 -0.66 -2.74
CA THR A 105 4.73 -1.80 -1.90
C THR A 105 4.64 -1.52 -0.39
N LEU A 106 3.96 -0.44 0.01
CA LEU A 106 3.65 -0.12 1.41
C LEU A 106 2.62 -1.11 1.97
N CYS A 107 1.76 -1.62 1.09
CA CYS A 107 0.83 -2.71 1.33
C CYS A 107 1.13 -3.87 0.37
N ASN A 108 1.67 -4.97 0.88
CA ASN A 108 1.60 -6.24 0.18
C ASN A 108 0.27 -6.89 0.58
N GLY A 109 -0.57 -7.16 -0.42
CA GLY A 109 -1.94 -7.66 -0.24
C GLY A 109 -2.02 -9.03 0.43
#